data_AF-A0A091CL46-F1
#
_entry.id   AF-A0A091CL46-F1
#
_cell.length_a   1.000
_cell.length_b   1.000
_cell.length_c   1.000
_cell.angle_alpha   90.00
_cell.angle_beta   90.00
_cell.angle_gamma   90.00
#
_symmetry.space_group_name_H-M   'P 1'
#
loop_
_entity.id
_entity.type
_entity.pdbx_description
1 polymer ?
#
loop_
_entity_poly.entity_id
_entity_poly.type
_entity_poly.pdbx_seq_one_letter_code
_entity_poly.pdbx_strand_id
1 'polypeptide(L)'
;MAQDLLAAADKYALERLKVMCEEALCSQLSVENAVEIFTLADLHSAHQLKTQALDFINYHVSDILETSGWQSLVATYPELVAEAYGSLARVPCPLLGPPCKRLKKT
;
A
#
# COMPACT_ATOMS: atom_id res chain seq x y z
N MET A 1 14.82 11.69 5.86
CA MET A 1 15.20 11.36 7.26
C MET A 1 14.63 10.02 7.71
N ALA A 2 13.31 9.87 7.89
CA ALA A 2 12.74 8.56 8.31
C ALA A 2 12.94 7.46 7.25
N GLN A 3 12.88 7.84 5.97
CA GLN A 3 13.20 6.99 4.82
C GLN A 3 14.64 6.45 4.87
N ASP A 4 15.62 7.34 5.01
CA ASP A 4 17.06 6.97 5.07
C ASP A 4 17.36 6.10 6.30
N LEU A 5 16.68 6.39 7.41
CA LEU A 5 16.82 5.63 8.65
C LEU A 5 16.20 4.24 8.53
N LEU A 6 15.07 4.09 7.83
CA LEU A 6 14.49 2.78 7.51
C LEU A 6 15.45 1.95 6.65
N ALA A 7 16.05 2.57 5.63
CA ALA A 7 17.04 1.91 4.77
C ALA A 7 18.26 1.41 5.57
N ALA A 8 18.76 2.22 6.51
CA ALA A 8 19.82 1.82 7.41
C ALA A 8 19.36 0.72 8.38
N ALA A 9 18.17 0.85 8.97
CA ALA A 9 17.63 -0.13 9.91
C ALA A 9 17.49 -1.52 9.25
N ASP A 10 17.00 -1.57 8.02
CA ASP A 10 16.89 -2.80 7.23
C ASP A 10 18.28 -3.38 6.90
N LYS A 11 19.20 -2.55 6.39
CA LYS A 11 20.57 -2.97 6.05
C LYS A 11 21.35 -3.56 7.25
N TYR A 12 21.14 -3.01 8.44
CA TYR A 12 21.81 -3.45 9.67
C TYR A 12 20.97 -4.41 10.53
N ALA A 13 19.82 -4.89 10.01
CA ALA A 13 18.90 -5.78 10.71
C ALA A 13 18.48 -5.29 12.11
N LEU A 14 18.28 -3.97 12.24
CA LEU A 14 17.86 -3.31 13.47
C LEU A 14 16.34 -3.30 13.58
N GLU A 15 15.74 -4.45 13.85
CA GLU A 15 14.28 -4.66 13.81
C GLU A 15 13.49 -3.62 14.61
N ARG A 16 13.92 -3.33 15.85
CA ARG A 16 13.22 -2.34 16.69
C ARG A 16 13.28 -0.93 16.11
N LEU A 17 14.39 -0.56 15.48
CA LEU A 17 14.52 0.74 14.82
C LEU A 17 13.67 0.80 13.55
N LYS A 18 13.60 -0.33 12.82
CA LYS A 18 12.76 -0.48 11.63
C LYS A 18 11.29 -0.21 11.97
N VAL A 19 10.75 -0.88 12.98
CA VAL A 19 9.37 -0.67 13.46
C VAL A 19 9.11 0.79 13.85
N MET A 20 10.04 1.45 14.55
CA MET A 20 9.90 2.87 14.90
C MET A 20 9.86 3.79 13.66
N CYS A 21 10.63 3.46 12.62
CA CYS A 21 10.59 4.19 11.35
C CYS A 21 9.27 3.93 10.60
N GLU A 22 8.77 2.70 10.64
CA GLU A 22 7.47 2.32 10.06
C GLU A 22 6.32 3.12 10.69
N GLU A 23 6.26 3.20 12.02
CA GLU A 23 5.24 3.99 12.74
C GLU A 23 5.30 5.49 12.39
N ALA A 24 6.52 6.04 12.31
CA ALA A 24 6.73 7.44 11.96
C ALA A 24 6.34 7.76 10.51
N LEU A 25 6.64 6.86 9.57
CA LEU A 25 6.28 7.00 8.16
C LEU A 25 4.78 6.81 7.94
N CYS A 26 4.14 5.86 8.63
CA CYS A 26 2.70 5.69 8.57
C CYS A 26 1.95 6.94 9.03
N SER A 27 2.41 7.57 10.12
CA SER A 27 1.81 8.81 10.64
C SER A 27 1.94 10.00 9.68
N GLN A 28 2.82 9.89 8.67
CA GLN A 28 3.08 10.93 7.66
C GLN A 28 2.44 10.60 6.30
N LEU A 29 1.68 9.50 6.19
CA LEU A 29 0.99 9.14 4.95
C LEU A 29 0.03 10.26 4.50
N SER A 30 0.16 10.63 3.24
CA SER A 30 -0.66 11.60 2.53
C SER A 30 -0.89 11.11 1.09
N VAL A 31 -1.89 11.65 0.42
CA VAL A 31 -2.20 11.29 -0.98
C VAL A 31 -0.98 11.47 -1.90
N GLU A 32 -0.18 12.52 -1.67
CA GLU A 32 0.98 12.85 -2.49
C GLU A 32 2.17 11.89 -2.28
N ASN A 33 2.36 11.38 -1.06
CA ASN A 33 3.52 10.57 -0.70
C ASN A 33 3.22 9.08 -0.49
N ALA A 34 1.94 8.67 -0.46
CA ALA A 34 1.53 7.30 -0.17
C ALA A 34 2.17 6.29 -1.14
N VAL A 35 2.28 6.67 -2.42
CA VAL A 35 2.88 5.86 -3.47
C VAL A 35 4.37 5.67 -3.23
N GLU A 36 5.08 6.74 -2.87
CA GLU A 36 6.52 6.71 -2.55
C GLU A 36 6.81 5.91 -1.28
N ILE A 37 5.97 6.06 -0.25
CA ILE A 37 6.11 5.31 1.00
C ILE A 37 5.83 3.82 0.76
N PHE A 38 4.86 3.49 -0.09
CA PHE A 38 4.55 2.10 -0.44
C PHE A 38 5.71 1.41 -1.19
N THR A 39 6.31 2.07 -2.19
CA THR A 39 7.47 1.52 -2.90
C THR A 39 8.68 1.38 -1.98
N LEU A 40 8.91 2.37 -1.12
CA LEU A 40 9.99 2.34 -0.15
C LEU A 40 9.82 1.22 0.88
N ALA A 41 8.59 0.98 1.33
CA ALA A 41 8.28 -0.09 2.27
C ALA A 41 8.54 -1.47 1.65
N ASP A 42 8.21 -1.67 0.37
CA ASP A 42 8.56 -2.89 -0.36
C ASP A 42 10.08 -3.07 -0.49
N LEU A 43 10.78 -2.00 -0.92
CA LEU A 43 12.24 -2.02 -1.11
C LEU A 43 13.02 -2.41 0.16
N HIS A 44 12.55 -1.96 1.32
CA HIS A 44 13.17 -2.24 2.62
C HIS A 44 12.48 -3.33 3.41
N SER A 45 11.67 -4.18 2.76
CA SER A 45 10.97 -5.30 3.42
C SER A 45 10.23 -4.89 4.71
N ALA A 46 9.67 -3.68 4.74
CA ALA A 46 8.95 -3.09 5.86
C ALA A 46 7.47 -3.48 5.76
N HIS A 47 7.18 -4.72 6.15
CA HIS A 47 5.88 -5.37 5.89
C HIS A 47 4.70 -4.67 6.57
N GLN A 48 4.89 -4.09 7.77
CA GLN A 48 3.82 -3.41 8.49
C GLN A 48 3.49 -2.09 7.80
N LEU A 49 4.51 -1.29 7.48
CA LEU A 49 4.35 -0.05 6.72
C LEU A 49 3.76 -0.32 5.33
N LYS A 50 4.21 -1.36 4.64
CA LYS A 50 3.69 -1.73 3.31
C LYS A 50 2.19 -2.00 3.37
N THR A 51 1.74 -2.75 4.37
CA THR A 51 0.32 -3.06 4.56
C THR A 51 -0.50 -1.80 4.83
N GLN A 52 -0.02 -0.94 5.75
CA GLN A 52 -0.71 0.30 6.12
C GLN A 52 -0.76 1.31 4.97
N ALA A 53 0.33 1.44 4.20
CA ALA A 53 0.38 2.28 3.02
C ALA A 53 -0.58 1.76 1.94
N LEU A 54 -0.67 0.44 1.76
CA LEU A 54 -1.58 -0.18 0.81
C LEU A 54 -3.05 0.06 1.22
N ASP A 55 -3.38 -0.08 2.50
CA ASP A 55 -4.72 0.22 3.01
C ASP A 55 -5.09 1.70 2.80
N PHE A 56 -4.14 2.60 3.02
CA PHE A 56 -4.31 4.03 2.73
C PHE A 56 -4.53 4.29 1.24
N ILE A 57 -3.76 3.61 0.38
CA ILE A 57 -3.91 3.70 -1.09
C ILE A 57 -5.30 3.26 -1.50
N ASN A 58 -5.79 2.15 -0.96
CA ASN A 58 -7.13 1.64 -1.27
C ASN A 58 -8.24 2.58 -0.81
N TYR A 59 -8.07 3.22 0.36
CA TYR A 59 -9.05 4.15 0.90
C TYR A 59 -9.11 5.47 0.09
N HIS A 60 -7.97 5.96 -0.39
CA HIS A 60 -7.85 7.19 -1.19
C HIS A 60 -7.60 6.93 -2.68
N VAL A 61 -8.03 5.78 -3.19
CA VAL A 61 -7.67 5.32 -4.54
C VAL A 61 -8.04 6.33 -5.63
N SER A 62 -9.20 6.99 -5.51
CA SER A 62 -9.65 8.00 -6.48
C SER A 62 -8.65 9.16 -6.61
N ASP A 63 -8.18 9.70 -5.50
CA ASP A 63 -7.25 10.82 -5.49
C ASP A 63 -5.83 10.37 -5.90
N ILE A 64 -5.43 9.16 -5.48
CA ILE A 64 -4.08 8.64 -5.73
C ILE A 64 -3.87 8.29 -7.20
N LEU A 65 -4.88 7.75 -7.89
CA LEU A 65 -4.80 7.45 -9.33
C LEU A 65 -4.49 8.69 -10.18
N GLU A 66 -4.87 9.88 -9.72
CA GLU A 66 -4.62 11.16 -10.38
C GLU A 66 -3.21 11.72 -10.10
N THR A 67 -2.49 11.17 -9.12
CA THR A 67 -1.14 11.64 -8.78
C THR A 67 -0.10 11.21 -9.82
N SER A 68 0.88 12.08 -10.06
CA SER A 68 2.06 11.75 -10.88
C SER A 68 2.89 10.61 -10.27
N GLY A 69 2.86 10.47 -8.94
CA GLY A 69 3.49 9.37 -8.22
C GLY A 69 2.93 8.03 -8.67
N TRP A 70 1.60 7.89 -8.71
CA TRP A 70 0.96 6.65 -9.18
C TRP A 70 1.32 6.31 -10.63
N GLN A 71 1.27 7.30 -11.53
CA GLN A 71 1.64 7.11 -12.94
C GLN A 71 3.10 6.63 -13.08
N SER A 72 4.00 7.17 -12.27
CA SER A 72 5.41 6.75 -12.24
C SER A 72 5.58 5.33 -11.70
N LEU A 73 4.81 4.95 -10.68
CA LEU A 73 4.79 3.59 -10.15
C LEU A 73 4.32 2.60 -11.21
N VAL A 74 3.26 2.91 -11.96
CA VAL A 74 2.78 2.05 -13.05
C VAL A 74 3.82 1.80 -14.12
N ALA A 75 4.63 2.82 -14.46
CA ALA A 75 5.69 2.69 -15.44
C ALA A 75 6.91 1.92 -14.92
N THR A 76 7.22 2.02 -13.63
CA THR A 76 8.50 1.53 -13.06
C THR A 76 8.37 0.16 -12.38
N TYR A 77 7.25 -0.09 -11.70
CA TYR A 77 7.02 -1.25 -10.82
C TYR A 77 5.60 -1.84 -11.04
N PRO A 78 5.32 -2.46 -12.20
CA PRO A 78 4.00 -3.01 -12.51
C PRO A 78 3.55 -4.13 -11.56
N GLU A 79 4.48 -4.85 -10.93
CA GLU A 79 4.20 -5.87 -9.91
C GLU A 79 3.59 -5.28 -8.64
N LEU A 80 4.05 -4.10 -8.22
CA LEU A 80 3.49 -3.39 -7.06
C LEU A 80 2.09 -2.89 -7.34
N VAL A 81 1.82 -2.46 -8.58
CA VAL A 81 0.46 -2.16 -9.04
C VAL A 81 -0.44 -3.38 -8.91
N ALA A 82 0.01 -4.52 -9.45
CA ALA A 82 -0.76 -5.76 -9.43
C ALA A 82 -1.08 -6.21 -7.98
N GLU A 83 -0.15 -6.01 -7.04
CA GLU A 83 -0.38 -6.27 -5.62
C GLU A 83 -1.43 -5.34 -5.01
N ALA A 84 -1.34 -4.03 -5.26
CA ALA A 84 -2.34 -3.07 -4.82
C ALA A 84 -3.75 -3.42 -5.34
N TYR A 85 -3.88 -3.73 -6.63
CA TYR A 85 -5.14 -4.22 -7.21
C TYR A 85 -5.59 -5.56 -6.64
N GLY A 86 -4.66 -6.49 -6.39
CA GLY A 86 -4.96 -7.79 -5.79
C GLY A 86 -5.51 -7.68 -4.37
N SER A 87 -5.06 -6.67 -3.61
CA SER A 87 -5.57 -6.39 -2.27
C SER A 87 -7.01 -5.86 -2.30
N LEU A 88 -7.38 -5.02 -3.28
CA LEU A 88 -8.77 -4.58 -3.47
C LEU A 88 -9.74 -5.76 -3.64
N ALA A 89 -9.30 -6.83 -4.31
CA ALA A 89 -10.10 -8.05 -4.48
C ALA A 89 -10.27 -8.88 -3.19
N ARG A 90 -9.43 -8.64 -2.18
CA ARG A 90 -9.50 -9.30 -0.86
C ARG A 90 -10.34 -8.54 0.15
N VAL A 91 -10.56 -7.25 -0.01
CA VAL A 91 -11.47 -6.50 0.86
C VAL A 91 -12.89 -7.07 0.66
N PRO A 92 -13.52 -7.66 1.69
CA PRO A 92 -14.93 -8.04 1.59
C PRO A 92 -15.72 -6.74 1.48
N CYS A 93 -16.15 -6.39 0.28
CA CYS A 93 -17.00 -5.23 0.04
C CYS A 93 -18.23 -5.30 0.96
N PRO A 94 -18.44 -4.35 1.90
CA PRO A 94 -19.70 -4.23 2.62
C PRO A 94 -20.87 -3.80 1.70
N LEU A 95 -20.57 -3.43 0.44
CA LEU A 95 -21.52 -2.88 -0.53
C LEU A 95 -22.18 -3.94 -1.44
N LEU A 96 -21.77 -5.21 -1.35
CA LEU A 96 -22.51 -6.29 -2.00
C LEU A 96 -23.58 -6.78 -1.04
N GLY A 97 -24.80 -6.26 -1.24
CA GLY A 97 -26.01 -6.84 -0.67
C GLY A 97 -26.12 -8.34 -0.95
N PRO A 98 -27.07 -9.04 -0.30
CA PRO A 98 -27.13 -10.50 -0.33
C PRO A 98 -27.13 -11.05 -1.76
N PRO A 99 -26.47 -12.21 -2.00
CA PRO A 99 -26.23 -12.73 -3.33
C PRO A 99 -27.56 -12.94 -4.06
N CYS A 100 -27.71 -12.30 -5.23
CA CYS A 100 -28.79 -12.60 -6.17
C CYS A 100 -28.81 -14.10 -6.42
N LYS A 101 -29.81 -14.77 -5.84
CA LYS A 101 -29.99 -16.22 -5.96
C LYS A 101 -29.98 -16.56 -7.46
N ARG A 102 -29.05 -17.44 -7.85
CA ARG A 102 -29.02 -18.08 -9.17
C ARG A 102 -30.43 -18.58 -9.49
N LEU A 103 -31.14 -17.87 -10.38
CA LEU A 103 -32.37 -18.37 -10.97
C LEU A 103 -31.99 -19.57 -11.84
N LYS A 104 -32.27 -20.77 -11.33
CA LYS A 104 -32.22 -22.00 -12.13
C LYS A 104 -33.30 -21.88 -13.20
N LYS A 105 -32.89 -21.77 -14.47
CA LYS A 105 -33.80 -21.98 -15.60
C LYS A 105 -34.14 -23.47 -15.63
N THR A 106 -35.37 -23.80 -15.29
CA THR A 106 -36.07 -25.01 -15.72
C THR A 106 -36.53 -24.84 -17.16
#